data_AF-A0A1I4T4A7-F1
#
_entry.id   AF-A0A1I4T4A7-F1
#
_cell.length_a   1.000
_cell.length_b   1.000
_cell.length_c   1.000
_cell.angle_alpha   90.00
_cell.angle_beta   90.00
_cell.angle_gamma   90.00
#
_symmetry.space_group_name_H-M   'P 1'
#
loop_
_entity.id
_entity.type
_entity.pdbx_description
1 polymer ?
#
loop_
_entity_poly.entity_id
_entity_poly.type
_entity_poly.pdbx_seq_one_letter_code
_entity_poly.pdbx_strand_id
1 'polypeptide(L)'
;MRVEADIAGDKRALTFLRRLGKEGQKAITRATNNAGRKARTLASTEIRKDVRLKAGYVRKKLKIRRATNKNQVFAIRAKRRGVLMTRYPYRELKRGGVSVGIKKGGPRKVLKGAFVTTVSADGKRVPVIAVPVRRGPDGKRPKYKTGNTKIQVLYSPSVSQVFNTVRTRITPEVMRYFEIQVDKEVNQAIKRITAR
;
A
#
# COMPACT_ATOMS: atom_id res chain seq x y z
N MET A 1 -65.59 6.41 16.56
CA MET A 1 -64.12 6.22 16.48
C MET A 1 -63.69 6.60 15.07
N ARG A 2 -62.96 7.71 14.88
CA ARG A 2 -62.44 8.14 13.56
C ARG A 2 -60.96 7.80 13.50
N VAL A 3 -60.56 7.03 12.49
CA VAL A 3 -59.16 6.80 12.17
C VAL A 3 -58.81 7.78 11.06
N GLU A 4 -58.10 8.85 11.42
CA GLU A 4 -57.51 9.77 10.45
C GLU A 4 -56.05 9.34 10.22
N ALA A 5 -55.76 8.79 9.05
CA ALA A 5 -54.41 8.51 8.60
C ALA A 5 -54.11 9.40 7.39
N ASP A 6 -53.08 10.24 7.48
CA ASP A 6 -52.56 10.98 6.33
C ASP A 6 -51.73 10.03 5.45
N ILE A 7 -52.45 9.25 4.63
CA ILE A 7 -51.89 8.25 3.71
C ILE A 7 -50.90 8.90 2.72
N ALA A 8 -51.01 10.21 2.44
CA ALA A 8 -50.12 10.93 1.55
C ALA A 8 -48.80 11.32 2.24
N GLY A 9 -48.87 11.80 3.49
CA GLY A 9 -47.71 12.02 4.36
C GLY A 9 -46.86 10.75 4.53
N ASP A 10 -47.53 9.63 4.80
CA ASP A 10 -46.89 8.32 4.95
C ASP A 10 -46.18 7.85 3.67
N LYS A 11 -46.82 8.02 2.50
CA LYS A 11 -46.20 7.68 1.20
C LYS A 11 -44.98 8.54 0.88
N ARG A 12 -44.99 9.83 1.23
CA ARG A 12 -43.86 10.75 1.05
C ARG A 12 -42.70 10.38 1.97
N ALA A 13 -42.99 10.12 3.25
CA ALA A 13 -42.00 9.66 4.22
C ALA A 13 -41.36 8.32 3.80
N LEU A 14 -42.17 7.35 3.37
CA LEU A 14 -41.66 6.06 2.86
C LEU A 14 -40.79 6.22 1.62
N THR A 15 -41.18 7.11 0.70
CA THR A 15 -40.38 7.40 -0.50
C THR A 15 -39.06 8.07 -0.16
N PHE A 16 -39.07 9.01 0.78
CA PHE A 16 -37.86 9.64 1.32
C PHE A 16 -36.92 8.60 1.92
N LEU A 17 -37.41 7.73 2.82
CA LEU A 17 -36.61 6.69 3.48
C LEU A 17 -36.02 5.69 2.47
N ARG A 18 -36.80 5.27 1.46
CA ARG A 18 -36.31 4.38 0.39
C ARG A 18 -35.20 5.04 -0.44
N ARG A 19 -35.33 6.32 -0.75
CA ARG A 19 -34.31 7.10 -1.47
C ARG A 19 -33.07 7.31 -0.60
N LEU A 20 -33.26 7.60 0.68
CA LEU A 20 -32.18 7.77 1.67
C LEU A 20 -31.36 6.49 1.83
N GLY A 21 -31.99 5.32 1.89
CA GLY A 21 -31.27 4.05 1.92
C GLY A 21 -30.33 3.88 0.72
N LYS A 22 -30.82 4.14 -0.50
CA LYS A 22 -30.02 4.01 -1.73
C LYS A 22 -28.91 5.06 -1.85
N GLU A 23 -29.23 6.33 -1.62
CA GLU A 23 -28.26 7.41 -1.76
C GLU A 23 -27.28 7.45 -0.57
N GLY A 24 -27.73 7.11 0.64
CA GLY A 24 -26.88 6.94 1.82
C GLY A 24 -25.85 5.83 1.62
N GLN A 25 -26.24 4.69 1.05
CA GLN A 25 -25.29 3.62 0.73
C GLN A 25 -24.21 4.07 -0.28
N LYS A 26 -24.59 4.87 -1.28
CA LYS A 26 -23.65 5.48 -2.24
C LYS A 26 -22.76 6.52 -1.56
N ALA A 27 -23.31 7.35 -0.69
CA ALA A 27 -22.58 8.37 0.07
C ALA A 27 -21.50 7.73 0.93
N ILE A 28 -21.85 6.71 1.72
CA ILE A 28 -20.89 5.92 2.51
C ILE A 28 -19.82 5.32 1.61
N THR A 29 -20.21 4.70 0.49
CA THR A 29 -19.25 4.11 -0.46
C THR A 29 -18.25 5.13 -1.02
N ARG A 30 -18.69 6.37 -1.29
CA ARG A 30 -17.81 7.46 -1.72
C ARG A 30 -16.89 7.91 -0.58
N ALA A 31 -17.45 8.12 0.62
CA ALA A 31 -16.69 8.47 1.81
C ALA A 31 -15.59 7.45 2.11
N THR A 32 -15.91 6.15 2.11
CA THR A 32 -14.94 5.06 2.30
C THR A 32 -13.85 5.08 1.22
N ASN A 33 -14.22 5.30 -0.04
CA ASN A 33 -13.24 5.38 -1.13
C ASN A 33 -12.33 6.62 -1.02
N ASN A 34 -12.85 7.76 -0.58
CA ASN A 34 -12.07 8.97 -0.34
C ASN A 34 -11.09 8.78 0.82
N ALA A 35 -11.58 8.26 1.95
CA ALA A 35 -10.75 7.91 3.10
C ALA A 35 -9.67 6.89 2.74
N GLY A 36 -10.01 5.86 1.97
CA GLY A 36 -9.05 4.90 1.47
C GLY A 36 -7.96 5.48 0.57
N ARG A 37 -8.31 6.43 -0.31
CA ARG A 37 -7.32 7.16 -1.14
C ARG A 37 -6.35 7.95 -0.25
N LYS A 38 -6.87 8.68 0.73
CA LYS A 38 -6.07 9.41 1.72
C LYS A 38 -5.16 8.45 2.51
N ALA A 39 -5.70 7.33 2.98
CA ALA A 39 -4.95 6.30 3.69
C ALA A 39 -3.75 5.77 2.88
N ARG A 40 -3.91 5.51 1.58
CA ARG A 40 -2.79 5.10 0.72
C ARG A 40 -1.73 6.19 0.60
N THR A 41 -2.15 7.44 0.47
CA THR A 41 -1.22 8.58 0.37
C THR A 41 -0.42 8.73 1.65
N LEU A 42 -1.09 8.73 2.81
CA LEU A 42 -0.45 8.78 4.12
C LEU A 42 0.50 7.60 4.32
N ALA A 43 0.04 6.38 4.06
CA ALA A 43 0.87 5.18 4.13
C ALA A 43 2.14 5.31 3.27
N SER A 44 2.00 5.79 2.02
CA SER A 44 3.15 5.98 1.14
C SER A 44 4.11 7.06 1.63
N THR A 45 3.65 8.05 2.38
CA THR A 45 4.48 9.11 2.96
C THR A 45 5.18 8.61 4.22
N GLU A 46 4.45 8.00 5.14
CA GLU A 46 5.01 7.44 6.38
C GLU A 46 6.02 6.32 6.12
N ILE A 47 5.76 5.40 5.17
CA ILE A 47 6.75 4.39 4.77
C ILE A 47 8.07 5.04 4.33
N ARG A 48 8.00 6.19 3.63
CA ARG A 48 9.21 6.90 3.16
C ARG A 48 9.90 7.71 4.26
N LYS A 49 9.21 7.98 5.37
CA LYS A 49 9.85 8.51 6.58
C LYS A 49 10.69 7.44 7.27
N ASP A 50 10.33 6.16 7.14
CA ASP A 50 11.13 5.07 7.72
C ASP A 50 12.26 4.61 6.77
N VAL A 51 11.99 4.54 5.46
CA VAL A 51 12.91 3.95 4.48
C VAL A 51 13.17 4.82 3.24
N ARG A 52 14.38 4.74 2.67
CA ARG A 52 14.84 5.50 1.50
C ARG A 52 14.33 4.92 0.17
N LEU A 53 13.03 4.70 0.04
CA LEU A 53 12.40 4.24 -1.21
C LEU A 53 11.81 5.40 -2.02
N LYS A 54 11.84 5.29 -3.35
CA LYS A 54 11.15 6.24 -4.25
C LYS A 54 9.63 6.18 -4.07
N ALA A 55 8.96 7.33 -4.09
CA ALA A 55 7.51 7.44 -3.93
C ALA A 55 6.72 6.62 -4.95
N GLY A 56 7.08 6.71 -6.24
CA GLY A 56 6.44 5.92 -7.28
C GLY A 56 6.56 4.41 -7.06
N TYR A 57 7.67 3.94 -6.49
CA TYR A 57 7.87 2.53 -6.18
C TYR A 57 6.94 2.07 -5.04
N VAL A 58 6.90 2.81 -3.93
CA VAL A 58 6.03 2.48 -2.78
C VAL A 58 4.56 2.50 -3.20
N ARG A 59 4.13 3.56 -3.90
CA ARG A 59 2.75 3.70 -4.38
C ARG A 59 2.35 2.57 -5.33
N LYS A 60 3.25 2.11 -6.22
CA LYS A 60 3.00 0.97 -7.12
C LYS A 60 2.81 -0.35 -6.36
N LYS A 61 3.47 -0.51 -5.20
CA LYS A 61 3.39 -1.70 -4.35
C LYS A 61 2.19 -1.70 -3.41
N LEU A 62 1.68 -0.53 -3.02
CA LEU A 62 0.42 -0.36 -2.30
C LEU A 62 -0.76 -0.45 -3.29
N LYS A 63 -1.38 -1.63 -3.36
CA LYS A 63 -2.56 -1.90 -4.18
C LYS A 63 -3.83 -1.59 -3.40
N ILE A 64 -4.82 -1.03 -4.10
CA ILE A 64 -6.13 -0.68 -3.53
C ILE A 64 -7.16 -1.67 -4.07
N ARG A 65 -8.03 -2.14 -3.17
CA ARG A 65 -9.37 -2.62 -3.52
C ARG A 65 -10.37 -1.56 -3.08
N ARG A 66 -11.16 -1.06 -4.04
CA ARG A 66 -12.14 0.00 -3.81
C ARG A 66 -13.40 -0.57 -3.14
N ALA A 67 -14.05 0.27 -2.35
CA ALA A 67 -15.38 -0.02 -1.83
C ALA A 67 -16.40 0.06 -2.97
N THR A 68 -17.41 -0.80 -2.91
CA THR A 68 -18.57 -0.85 -3.81
C THR A 68 -19.83 -0.82 -2.96
N ASN A 69 -20.99 -0.52 -3.57
CA ASN A 69 -22.24 -0.48 -2.81
C ASN A 69 -22.53 -1.82 -2.10
N LYS A 70 -22.23 -2.95 -2.76
CA LYS A 70 -22.40 -4.30 -2.20
C LYS A 70 -21.35 -4.67 -1.15
N ASN A 71 -20.17 -4.05 -1.20
CA ASN A 71 -19.05 -4.34 -0.30
C ASN A 71 -18.34 -3.04 0.04
N GLN A 72 -18.76 -2.43 1.15
CA GLN A 72 -18.29 -1.13 1.63
C GLN A 72 -16.92 -1.19 2.30
N VAL A 73 -16.07 -2.15 1.90
CA VAL A 73 -14.72 -2.32 2.45
C VAL A 73 -13.68 -1.83 1.47
N PHE A 74 -12.95 -0.79 1.87
CA PHE A 74 -11.72 -0.39 1.21
C PHE A 74 -10.53 -1.16 1.80
N ALA A 75 -9.69 -1.74 0.95
CA ALA A 75 -8.52 -2.48 1.42
C ALA A 75 -7.23 -2.02 0.73
N ILE A 76 -6.17 -1.85 1.52
CA ILE A 76 -4.80 -1.63 1.03
C ILE A 76 -4.04 -2.94 1.18
N ARG A 77 -3.45 -3.42 0.09
CA ARG A 77 -2.65 -4.64 0.04
C ARG A 77 -1.25 -4.35 -0.46
N ALA A 78 -0.25 -5.01 0.12
CA ALA A 78 1.13 -4.95 -0.32
C ALA A 78 1.69 -6.37 -0.46
N LYS A 79 2.60 -6.58 -1.41
CA LYS A 79 3.29 -7.88 -1.54
C LYS A 79 4.27 -8.07 -0.38
N ARG A 80 4.29 -9.28 0.20
CA ARG A 80 5.24 -9.71 1.25
C ARG A 80 6.66 -9.97 0.74
N ARG A 81 6.88 -10.01 -0.58
CA ARG A 81 8.21 -10.19 -1.17
C ARG A 81 9.15 -9.04 -0.81
N GLY A 82 10.37 -9.38 -0.39
CA GLY A 82 11.42 -8.43 -0.08
C GLY A 82 11.72 -7.47 -1.23
N VAL A 83 12.16 -6.25 -0.90
CA VAL A 83 12.52 -5.24 -1.90
C VAL A 83 13.98 -5.43 -2.30
N LEU A 84 14.27 -5.48 -3.61
CA LEU A 84 15.66 -5.53 -4.09
C LEU A 84 16.46 -4.35 -3.53
N MET A 85 17.67 -4.60 -3.03
CA MET A 85 18.52 -3.54 -2.46
C MET A 85 18.88 -2.45 -3.49
N THR A 86 18.87 -2.77 -4.79
CA THR A 86 19.05 -1.80 -5.88
C THR A 86 17.94 -0.75 -5.98
N ARG A 87 16.81 -0.93 -5.28
CA ARG A 87 15.74 0.08 -5.20
C ARG A 87 16.03 1.20 -4.19
N TYR A 88 17.06 1.01 -3.37
CA TYR A 88 17.57 2.01 -2.44
C TYR A 88 18.78 2.72 -3.04
N PRO A 89 19.16 3.90 -2.52
CA PRO A 89 20.42 4.53 -2.89
C PRO A 89 21.60 3.61 -2.56
N TYR A 90 22.34 3.16 -3.58
CA TYR A 90 23.52 2.32 -3.43
C TYR A 90 24.75 2.92 -4.12
N ARG A 91 25.95 2.50 -3.72
CA ARG A 91 27.23 2.86 -4.34
C ARG A 91 28.17 1.65 -4.28
N GLU A 92 28.75 1.29 -5.41
CA GLU A 92 29.83 0.32 -5.49
C GLU A 92 31.14 0.95 -4.99
N LEU A 93 31.86 0.23 -4.13
CA LEU A 93 33.08 0.72 -3.52
C LEU A 93 34.30 0.25 -4.32
N LYS A 94 35.28 1.14 -4.51
CA LYS A 94 36.53 0.83 -5.23
C LYS A 94 37.31 -0.33 -4.62
N ARG A 95 37.25 -0.49 -3.30
CA ARG A 95 37.91 -1.57 -2.54
C ARG A 95 37.05 -2.85 -2.43
N GLY A 96 36.02 -2.98 -3.27
CA GLY A 96 35.05 -4.07 -3.24
C GLY A 96 33.92 -3.86 -2.24
N GLY A 97 32.75 -4.44 -2.56
CA GLY A 97 31.54 -4.31 -1.75
C GLY A 97 30.59 -3.22 -2.25
N VAL A 98 29.39 -3.21 -1.67
CA VAL A 98 28.34 -2.23 -1.99
C VAL A 98 27.86 -1.52 -0.72
N SER A 99 27.88 -0.20 -0.73
CA SER A 99 27.26 0.62 0.31
C SER A 99 25.80 0.88 -0.02
N VAL A 100 24.87 0.59 0.90
CA VAL A 100 23.41 0.79 0.72
C VAL A 100 22.82 1.61 1.86
N GLY A 101 21.99 2.60 1.53
CA GLY A 101 21.21 3.35 2.52
C GLY A 101 19.75 2.91 2.55
N ILE A 102 19.36 2.12 3.56
CA ILE A 102 17.98 1.61 3.69
C ILE A 102 17.10 2.52 4.54
N LYS A 103 17.50 2.75 5.81
CA LYS A 103 16.73 3.59 6.74
C LYS A 103 16.86 5.07 6.36
N LYS A 104 15.77 5.82 6.43
CA LYS A 104 15.82 7.28 6.34
C LYS A 104 16.51 7.83 7.60
N GLY A 105 17.35 8.85 7.47
CA GLY A 105 18.13 9.40 8.59
C GLY A 105 19.30 8.53 9.10
N GLY A 106 19.26 7.21 8.91
CA GLY A 106 20.32 6.30 9.37
C GLY A 106 21.58 6.24 8.48
N PRO A 107 22.69 5.69 8.99
CA PRO A 107 23.92 5.52 8.24
C PRO A 107 23.76 4.52 7.10
N ARG A 108 24.63 4.65 6.08
CA ARG A 108 24.73 3.64 5.02
C ARG A 108 25.44 2.41 5.58
N LYS A 109 25.01 1.21 5.19
CA LYS A 109 25.69 -0.05 5.54
C LYS A 109 26.53 -0.52 4.38
N VAL A 110 27.77 -0.93 4.66
CA VAL A 110 28.68 -1.53 3.69
C VAL A 110 28.50 -3.05 3.70
N LEU A 111 28.17 -3.60 2.54
CA LEU A 111 28.04 -5.03 2.30
C LEU A 111 29.35 -5.53 1.69
N LYS A 112 30.24 -6.06 2.54
CA LYS A 112 31.54 -6.60 2.09
C LYS A 112 31.33 -7.79 1.16
N GLY A 113 32.05 -7.82 0.04
CA GLY A 113 31.95 -8.88 -0.97
C GLY A 113 30.64 -8.90 -1.77
N ALA A 114 29.76 -7.91 -1.58
CA ALA A 114 28.63 -7.71 -2.46
C ALA A 114 29.05 -7.00 -3.75
N PHE A 115 28.34 -7.27 -4.83
CA PHE A 115 28.54 -6.63 -6.13
C PHE A 115 27.20 -6.40 -6.81
N VAL A 116 27.17 -5.50 -7.78
CA VAL A 116 25.98 -5.24 -8.61
C VAL A 116 26.09 -6.11 -9.85
N THR A 117 25.00 -6.81 -10.16
CA THR A 117 24.91 -7.63 -11.37
C THR A 117 23.48 -7.58 -11.90
N THR A 118 23.25 -8.19 -13.06
CA THR A 118 21.93 -8.23 -13.69
C THR A 118 21.45 -9.67 -13.78
N VAL A 119 20.23 -9.92 -13.31
CA VAL A 119 19.59 -11.24 -13.41
C VAL A 119 18.38 -11.17 -14.33
N SER A 120 18.07 -12.28 -14.99
CA SER A 120 16.80 -12.42 -15.71
C SER A 120 15.68 -12.72 -14.71
N ALA A 121 14.65 -11.87 -14.70
CA ALA A 121 13.45 -12.05 -13.89
C ALA A 121 12.23 -11.71 -14.76
N ASP A 122 11.31 -12.67 -14.92
CA ASP A 122 10.10 -12.53 -15.74
C ASP A 122 10.40 -12.04 -17.18
N GLY A 123 11.45 -12.60 -17.81
CA GLY A 123 11.90 -12.23 -19.15
C GLY A 123 12.60 -10.87 -19.26
N LYS A 124 12.89 -10.20 -18.13
CA LYS A 124 13.54 -8.88 -18.11
C LYS A 124 14.85 -8.92 -17.34
N ARG A 125 15.84 -8.20 -17.86
CA ARG A 125 17.11 -7.94 -17.17
C ARG A 125 16.90 -6.94 -16.04
N VAL A 126 17.11 -7.37 -14.80
CA VAL A 126 16.91 -6.55 -13.60
C VAL A 126 18.23 -6.43 -12.83
N PRO A 127 18.69 -5.20 -12.51
CA PRO A 127 19.87 -5.01 -11.69
C PRO A 127 19.59 -5.40 -10.24
N VAL A 128 20.52 -6.15 -9.66
CA VAL A 128 20.46 -6.67 -8.30
C VAL A 128 21.80 -6.48 -7.61
N ILE A 129 21.76 -6.36 -6.28
CA ILE A 129 22.96 -6.49 -5.45
C ILE A 129 22.97 -7.93 -4.97
N ALA A 130 24.09 -8.61 -5.17
CA ALA A 130 24.24 -10.00 -4.83
C ALA A 130 25.58 -10.25 -4.12
N VAL A 131 25.65 -11.37 -3.40
CA VAL A 131 26.87 -11.91 -2.80
C VAL A 131 27.12 -13.31 -3.34
N PRO A 132 28.38 -13.74 -3.50
CA PRO A 132 28.67 -15.11 -3.90
C PRO A 132 28.31 -16.06 -2.75
N VAL A 133 27.64 -17.18 -3.07
CA VAL A 133 27.34 -18.21 -2.09
C VAL A 133 28.64 -18.96 -1.78
N ARG A 134 29.13 -18.81 -0.55
CA ARG A 134 30.44 -19.36 -0.15
C ARG A 134 30.38 -20.84 0.24
N ARG A 135 29.24 -21.32 0.72
CA ARG A 135 29.06 -22.70 1.19
C ARG A 135 27.66 -23.18 0.83
N GLY A 136 27.60 -24.31 0.12
CA GLY A 136 26.36 -25.03 -0.17
C GLY A 136 26.03 -26.05 0.93
N PRO A 137 24.89 -26.77 0.80
CA PRO A 137 24.50 -27.83 1.75
C PRO A 137 25.60 -28.89 1.92
N ASP A 138 26.26 -29.22 0.82
CA ASP A 138 27.31 -30.23 0.67
C ASP A 138 28.71 -29.70 1.08
N GLY A 139 28.78 -28.54 1.75
CA GLY A 139 30.03 -27.94 2.24
C GLY A 139 30.94 -27.31 1.17
N LYS A 140 30.71 -27.61 -0.11
CA LYS A 140 31.45 -27.05 -1.26
C LYS A 140 30.86 -25.72 -1.73
N ARG A 141 31.62 -24.95 -2.53
CA ARG A 141 31.14 -23.73 -3.19
C ARG A 141 30.19 -24.11 -4.33
N PRO A 142 28.90 -23.74 -4.26
CA PRO A 142 27.95 -24.12 -5.29
C PRO A 142 28.20 -23.32 -6.56
N LYS A 143 28.17 -24.00 -7.72
CA LYS A 143 28.35 -23.42 -9.04
C LYS A 143 27.12 -23.62 -9.92
N TYR A 144 26.94 -22.76 -10.91
CA TYR A 144 26.03 -22.98 -12.04
C TYR A 144 26.60 -24.05 -12.98
N LYS A 145 25.77 -24.59 -13.87
CA LYS A 145 26.23 -25.51 -14.93
C LYS A 145 27.32 -24.90 -15.82
N THR A 146 27.34 -23.58 -15.92
CA THR A 146 28.36 -22.78 -16.63
C THR A 146 29.68 -22.62 -15.87
N GLY A 147 29.83 -23.22 -14.68
CA GLY A 147 31.05 -23.15 -13.87
C GLY A 147 31.15 -21.91 -12.95
N ASN A 148 30.31 -20.89 -13.15
CA ASN A 148 30.27 -19.69 -12.31
C ASN A 148 29.73 -19.96 -10.91
N THR A 149 30.25 -19.29 -9.88
CA THR A 149 29.75 -19.42 -8.50
C THR A 149 28.30 -18.94 -8.40
N LYS A 150 27.44 -19.70 -7.69
CA LYS A 150 26.05 -19.27 -7.44
C LYS A 150 26.02 -17.98 -6.65
N ILE A 151 25.06 -17.12 -6.95
CA ILE A 151 24.89 -15.83 -6.29
C ILE A 151 23.61 -15.81 -5.46
N GLN A 152 23.63 -15.11 -4.34
CA GLN A 152 22.46 -14.82 -3.52
C GLN A 152 22.08 -13.35 -3.69
N VAL A 153 20.87 -13.11 -4.18
CA VAL A 153 20.33 -11.76 -4.32
C VAL A 153 19.94 -11.22 -2.95
N LEU A 154 20.39 -10.02 -2.63
CA LEU A 154 20.09 -9.37 -1.37
C LEU A 154 18.80 -8.55 -1.43
N TYR A 155 17.97 -8.75 -0.41
CA TYR A 155 16.69 -8.09 -0.24
C TYR A 155 16.64 -7.30 1.07
N SER A 156 15.88 -6.22 1.04
CA SER A 156 15.45 -5.41 2.18
C SER A 156 14.04 -5.84 2.61
N PRO A 157 13.57 -5.44 3.81
CA PRO A 157 12.18 -5.63 4.21
C PRO A 157 11.19 -5.24 3.12
N SER A 158 10.15 -6.05 2.97
CA SER A 158 9.06 -5.81 2.03
C SER A 158 8.29 -4.55 2.41
N VAL A 159 7.64 -3.94 1.41
CA VAL A 159 6.72 -2.81 1.65
C VAL A 159 5.59 -3.24 2.60
N SER A 160 5.16 -4.50 2.56
CA SER A 160 4.15 -5.03 3.48
C SER A 160 4.62 -5.05 4.94
N GLN A 161 5.89 -5.41 5.18
CA GLN A 161 6.45 -5.43 6.53
C GLN A 161 6.54 -4.01 7.10
N VAL A 162 7.05 -3.05 6.32
CA VAL A 162 7.10 -1.64 6.75
C VAL A 162 5.69 -1.06 6.94
N PHE A 163 4.75 -1.42 6.07
CA PHE A 163 3.35 -0.99 6.17
C PHE A 163 2.67 -1.44 7.47
N ASN A 164 3.00 -2.63 7.99
CA ASN A 164 2.41 -3.12 9.25
C ASN A 164 2.72 -2.22 10.45
N THR A 165 3.88 -1.56 10.45
CA THR A 165 4.26 -0.60 11.50
C THR A 165 3.64 0.78 11.24
N VAL A 166 3.48 1.16 9.96
CA VAL A 166 2.90 2.45 9.56
C VAL A 166 1.39 2.50 9.75
N ARG A 167 0.67 1.37 9.58
CA ARG A 167 -0.79 1.35 9.60
C ARG A 167 -1.36 1.91 10.90
N THR A 168 -0.75 1.60 12.04
CA THR A 168 -1.21 2.05 13.36
C THR A 168 -1.07 3.56 13.51
N ARG A 169 0.01 4.15 12.99
CA ARG A 169 0.25 5.60 13.01
C ARG A 169 -0.73 6.40 12.16
N ILE A 170 -1.14 5.87 11.00
CA ILE A 170 -2.04 6.60 10.09
C ILE A 170 -3.52 6.40 10.41
N THR A 171 -3.87 5.37 11.20
CA THR A 171 -5.28 5.01 11.44
C THR A 171 -6.09 6.16 12.07
N PRO A 172 -5.60 6.88 13.10
CA PRO A 172 -6.36 7.99 13.69
C PRO A 172 -6.68 9.11 12.68
N GLU A 173 -5.70 9.52 11.86
CA GLU A 173 -5.92 10.55 10.83
C GLU A 173 -6.91 10.07 9.76
N VAL A 174 -6.83 8.80 9.36
CA VAL A 174 -7.75 8.22 8.37
C VAL A 174 -9.17 8.14 8.90
N MET A 175 -9.36 7.77 10.17
CA MET A 175 -10.68 7.70 10.81
C MET A 175 -11.32 9.09 10.92
N ARG A 176 -10.58 10.08 11.42
CA ARG A 176 -11.06 11.47 11.45
C ARG A 176 -11.44 11.99 10.07
N TYR A 177 -10.62 11.70 9.06
CA TYR A 177 -10.94 12.10 7.69
C TYR A 177 -12.16 11.35 7.15
N PHE A 178 -12.35 10.07 7.51
CA PHE A 178 -13.52 9.30 7.12
C PHE A 178 -14.81 9.89 7.68
N GLU A 179 -14.86 10.23 8.98
CA GLU A 179 -16.01 10.88 9.62
C GLU A 179 -16.41 12.16 8.88
N ILE A 180 -15.45 13.05 8.63
CA ILE A 180 -15.67 14.29 7.86
C ILE A 180 -16.23 13.99 6.47
N GLN A 181 -15.75 12.93 5.81
CA GLN A 181 -16.26 12.55 4.49
C GLN A 181 -17.66 11.95 4.55
N VAL A 182 -17.98 11.19 5.60
CA VAL A 182 -19.33 10.64 5.80
C VAL A 182 -20.33 11.77 5.96
N ASP A 183 -20.07 12.72 6.86
CA ASP A 183 -20.98 13.85 7.09
C ASP A 183 -21.19 14.66 5.81
N LYS A 184 -20.10 14.95 5.09
CA LYS A 184 -20.15 15.67 3.82
C LYS A 184 -21.01 14.94 2.78
N GLU A 185 -20.78 13.64 2.58
CA GLU A 185 -21.47 12.87 1.53
C GLU A 185 -22.93 12.57 1.90
N VAL A 186 -23.22 12.33 3.18
CA VAL A 186 -24.60 12.12 3.67
C VAL A 186 -25.40 13.41 3.57
N ASN A 187 -24.86 14.55 3.98
CA ASN A 187 -25.54 15.84 3.83
C ASN A 187 -25.78 16.19 2.35
N GLN A 188 -24.85 15.86 1.47
CA GLN A 188 -25.07 15.99 0.03
C GLN A 188 -26.15 15.04 -0.50
N ALA A 189 -26.22 13.80 0.02
CA ALA A 189 -27.27 12.86 -0.34
C ALA A 189 -28.65 13.37 0.10
N ILE A 190 -28.78 13.85 1.34
CA ILE A 190 -30.04 14.43 1.85
C ILE A 190 -30.46 15.61 0.96
N LYS A 191 -29.57 16.55 0.67
CA LYS A 191 -29.86 17.70 -0.22
C LYS A 191 -30.36 17.26 -1.61
N ARG A 192 -29.82 16.19 -2.19
CA ARG A 192 -30.26 15.66 -3.49
C ARG A 192 -31.64 15.01 -3.44
N ILE A 193 -32.03 14.48 -2.28
CA ILE A 193 -33.34 13.87 -2.08
C ILE A 193 -34.40 14.94 -1.86
N THR A 194 -34.08 16.00 -1.10
CA THR A 194 -35.02 17.07 -0.74
C THR A 194 -35.19 18.14 -1.82
N ALA A 195 -34.17 18.38 -2.65
CA ALA A 195 -34.25 19.32 -3.77
C ALA A 195 -34.98 18.76 -5.01
N ARG A 196 -35.64 17.60 -4.88
CA ARG A 196 -36.40 16.90 -5.93
C ARG A 196 -37.79 16.58 -5.45
#